data_AF-A0A7J2XYD1-F1
#
_entry.id   AF-A0A7J2XYD1-F1
#
_cell.length_a   1.000
_cell.length_b   1.000
_cell.length_c   1.000
_cell.angle_alpha   90.00
_cell.angle_beta   90.00
_cell.angle_gamma   90.00
#
_symmetry.space_group_name_H-M   'P 1'
#
loop_
_entity.id
_entity.type
_entity.pdbx_description
1 polymer ?
#
loop_
_entity_poly.entity_id
_entity_poly.type
_entity_poly.pdbx_seq_one_letter_code
_entity_poly.pdbx_strand_id
1 'polypeptide(L)'
;MKSPEDCIYQTNEEFLMLLEEFESESERYQRVRDLCRMSGYLRFLFFETLHENVQDARGGDLKTLICGIPLVIMRSAELCEGSADVEERELACDIMRDALYLALIVARKFGKDVGILNIFSELIIKSDQESIDGLSILAREFSSSFIKLFR
;
A
#
# COMPACT_ATOMS: atom_id res chain seq x y z
N MET A 1 2.09 -7.73 -19.33
CA MET A 1 1.45 -7.02 -18.20
C MET A 1 2.10 -5.65 -18.11
N LYS A 2 1.33 -4.57 -17.98
CA LYS A 2 1.90 -3.23 -17.72
C LYS A 2 2.54 -3.25 -16.33
N SER A 3 3.72 -2.68 -16.17
CA SER A 3 4.42 -2.71 -14.87
C SER A 3 3.62 -1.86 -13.85
N PRO A 4 3.75 -2.09 -12.54
CA PRO A 4 3.17 -1.22 -11.51
C PRO A 4 3.50 0.28 -11.72
N GLU A 5 4.63 0.58 -12.37
CA GLU A 5 5.10 1.93 -12.69
C GLU A 5 4.21 2.61 -13.74
N ASP A 6 3.56 1.86 -14.63
CA ASP A 6 2.60 2.40 -15.61
C ASP A 6 1.26 2.82 -14.95
N CYS A 7 0.99 2.32 -13.73
CA CYS A 7 -0.23 2.64 -12.98
C CYS A 7 -0.10 4.03 -12.31
N ILE A 8 1.10 4.38 -11.84
CA ILE A 8 1.39 5.63 -11.14
C ILE A 8 0.99 6.87 -11.93
N TYR A 9 1.26 6.87 -13.24
CA TYR A 9 0.88 7.98 -14.13
C TYR A 9 -0.65 8.18 -14.28
N GLN A 10 -1.46 7.32 -13.67
CA GLN A 10 -2.91 7.44 -13.64
C GLN A 10 -3.44 7.89 -12.27
N THR A 11 -2.55 8.18 -11.32
CA THR A 11 -2.89 8.79 -10.04
C THR A 11 -3.12 10.29 -10.18
N ASN A 12 -3.76 10.90 -9.18
CA ASN A 12 -3.98 12.34 -9.13
C ASN A 12 -2.69 13.12 -8.80
N GLU A 13 -2.74 14.42 -9.06
CA GLU A 13 -1.57 15.32 -8.93
C GLU A 13 -1.07 15.39 -7.48
N GLU A 14 -1.98 15.41 -6.51
CA GLU A 14 -1.63 15.45 -5.10
C GLU A 14 -0.83 14.23 -4.65
N PHE A 15 -1.19 13.02 -5.10
CA PHE A 15 -0.42 11.83 -4.76
C PHE A 15 0.94 11.81 -5.47
N LEU A 16 1.02 12.29 -6.71
CA LEU A 16 2.28 12.40 -7.44
C LEU A 16 3.26 13.35 -6.74
N MET A 17 2.80 14.49 -6.24
CA MET A 17 3.65 15.40 -5.46
C MET A 17 4.19 14.72 -4.19
N LEU A 18 3.34 13.99 -3.45
CA LEU A 18 3.79 13.26 -2.26
C LEU A 18 4.81 12.17 -2.61
N LEU A 19 4.65 11.51 -3.75
CA LEU A 19 5.61 10.53 -4.25
C LEU A 19 6.94 11.18 -4.61
N GLU A 20 6.94 12.32 -5.31
CA GLU A 20 8.15 13.07 -5.66
C GLU A 20 8.89 13.55 -4.40
N GLU A 21 8.17 14.02 -3.38
CA GLU A 21 8.75 14.36 -2.07
C GLU A 21 9.46 13.14 -1.46
N PHE A 22 8.81 11.98 -1.44
CA PHE A 22 9.42 10.75 -0.94
C PHE A 22 10.65 10.29 -1.76
N GLU A 23 10.60 10.39 -3.09
CA GLU A 23 11.67 9.92 -3.98
C GLU A 23 12.89 10.85 -3.97
N SER A 24 12.67 12.15 -3.76
CA SER A 24 13.74 13.14 -3.62
C SER A 24 14.41 13.11 -2.25
N GLU A 25 13.81 12.44 -1.26
CA GLU A 25 14.34 12.36 0.09
C GLU A 25 15.42 11.27 0.26
N SER A 26 16.53 11.69 0.86
CA SER A 26 17.70 10.86 1.16
C SER A 26 17.74 10.37 2.61
N GLU A 27 17.15 11.11 3.54
CA GLU A 27 17.14 10.80 4.97
C GLU A 27 16.05 9.77 5.30
N ARG A 28 16.45 8.61 5.85
CA ARG A 28 15.52 7.49 6.13
C ARG A 28 14.34 7.91 7.02
N TYR A 29 14.61 8.61 8.11
CA TYR A 29 13.57 9.10 9.01
C TYR A 29 12.52 9.95 8.29
N GLN A 30 12.97 10.84 7.41
CA GLN A 30 12.08 11.72 6.66
C GLN A 30 11.28 10.91 5.60
N ARG A 31 11.91 9.92 4.96
CA ARG A 31 11.19 8.96 4.08
C ARG A 31 10.08 8.21 4.80
N VAL A 32 10.29 7.78 6.05
CA VAL A 32 9.22 7.13 6.84
C VAL A 32 8.08 8.10 7.13
N ARG A 33 8.38 9.37 7.42
CA ARG A 33 7.36 10.41 7.58
C ARG A 33 6.58 10.67 6.30
N ASP A 34 7.24 10.66 5.15
CA ASP A 34 6.58 10.85 3.86
C ASP A 34 5.70 9.65 3.50
N LEU A 35 6.12 8.41 3.82
CA LEU A 35 5.22 7.25 3.71
C LEU A 35 4.00 7.36 4.61
N CYS A 36 4.14 7.92 5.81
CA CYS A 36 3.01 8.17 6.70
C CYS A 36 2.03 9.18 6.06
N ARG A 37 2.55 10.23 5.43
CA ARG A 37 1.73 11.22 4.70
C ARG A 37 1.02 10.60 3.50
N MET A 38 1.72 9.81 2.70
CA MET A 38 1.15 9.09 1.55
C MET A 38 0.05 8.12 1.99
N SER A 39 0.31 7.32 3.04
CA SER A 39 -0.68 6.40 3.62
C SER A 39 -1.92 7.15 4.13
N GLY A 40 -1.72 8.26 4.84
CA GLY A 40 -2.79 9.13 5.32
C GLY A 40 -3.63 9.70 4.18
N TYR A 41 -3.00 10.13 3.08
CA TYR A 41 -3.68 10.64 1.91
C TYR A 41 -4.53 9.58 1.20
N LEU A 42 -4.00 8.36 1.03
CA LEU A 42 -4.78 7.24 0.49
C LEU A 42 -5.98 6.91 1.38
N ARG A 43 -5.82 6.97 2.70
CA ARG A 43 -6.95 6.77 3.63
C ARG A 43 -8.00 7.87 3.49
N PHE A 44 -7.59 9.12 3.33
CA PHE A 44 -8.48 10.24 3.03
C PHE A 44 -9.27 10.00 1.74
N LEU A 45 -8.58 9.67 0.63
CA LEU A 45 -9.22 9.37 -0.65
C LEU A 45 -10.22 8.23 -0.58
N PHE A 46 -9.93 7.19 0.21
CA PHE A 46 -10.87 6.09 0.42
C PHE A 46 -12.18 6.58 1.04
N PHE A 47 -12.11 7.45 2.05
CA PHE A 47 -13.32 8.00 2.68
C PHE A 47 -14.08 8.95 1.74
N GLU A 48 -13.38 9.77 0.96
CA GLU A 48 -14.01 10.62 -0.07
C GLU A 48 -14.75 9.75 -1.11
N THR A 49 -14.09 8.70 -1.61
CA THR A 49 -14.70 7.76 -2.56
C THR A 49 -15.93 7.06 -1.97
N LEU A 50 -15.92 6.75 -0.67
CA LEU A 50 -17.10 6.23 0.04
C LEU A 50 -18.22 7.27 0.15
N HIS A 51 -17.88 8.53 0.46
CA HIS A 51 -18.83 9.62 0.65
C HIS A 51 -19.58 9.93 -0.65
N GLU A 52 -18.85 10.00 -1.76
CA GLU A 52 -19.39 10.28 -3.09
C GLU A 52 -20.25 9.14 -3.66
N ASN A 53 -20.36 8.00 -2.95
CA ASN A 53 -21.16 6.85 -3.36
C ASN A 53 -20.80 6.34 -4.78
N VAL A 54 -19.53 6.50 -5.17
CA VAL A 54 -19.05 6.22 -6.52
C VAL A 54 -19.13 4.72 -6.79
N GLN A 55 -20.15 4.32 -7.54
CA GLN A 55 -20.29 2.94 -8.02
C GLN A 55 -19.54 2.68 -9.34
N ASP A 56 -19.22 3.74 -10.09
CA ASP A 56 -18.53 3.65 -11.38
C ASP A 56 -17.34 4.62 -11.38
N ALA A 57 -16.27 4.21 -10.71
CA ALA A 57 -15.09 5.03 -10.50
C ALA A 57 -14.15 4.94 -11.71
N ARG A 58 -14.53 5.66 -12.76
CA ARG A 58 -13.64 5.96 -13.90
C ARG A 58 -12.80 7.23 -13.66
N GLY A 59 -12.88 7.82 -12.46
CA GLY A 59 -12.16 9.02 -12.03
C GLY A 59 -10.80 8.75 -11.37
N GLY A 60 -10.05 9.83 -11.13
CA GLY A 60 -8.65 9.81 -10.65
C GLY A 60 -8.46 9.19 -9.26
N ASP A 61 -9.36 9.42 -8.31
CA ASP A 61 -9.13 9.05 -6.91
C ASP A 61 -9.18 7.54 -6.65
N LEU A 62 -10.11 6.80 -7.27
CA LEU A 62 -10.06 5.33 -7.18
C LEU A 62 -8.80 4.78 -7.85
N LYS A 63 -8.38 5.37 -8.97
CA LYS A 63 -7.12 4.96 -9.61
C LYS A 63 -5.92 5.25 -8.70
N THR A 64 -5.92 6.39 -8.02
CA THR A 64 -4.94 6.72 -6.99
C THR A 64 -4.92 5.69 -5.86
N LEU A 65 -6.09 5.23 -5.39
CA LEU A 65 -6.16 4.14 -4.41
C LEU A 65 -5.57 2.84 -4.96
N ILE A 66 -5.99 2.42 -6.15
CA ILE A 66 -5.58 1.16 -6.77
C ILE A 66 -4.07 1.15 -7.03
N CYS A 67 -3.49 2.26 -7.50
CA CYS A 67 -2.06 2.33 -7.83
C CYS A 67 -1.18 2.74 -6.64
N GLY A 68 -1.69 3.58 -5.74
CA GLY A 68 -0.90 4.19 -4.65
C GLY A 68 -0.74 3.28 -3.44
N ILE A 69 -1.79 2.53 -3.05
CA ILE A 69 -1.71 1.51 -1.99
C ILE A 69 -0.57 0.50 -2.24
N PRO A 70 -0.47 -0.14 -3.41
CA PRO A 70 0.66 -0.98 -3.80
C PRO A 70 2.02 -0.38 -3.48
N LEU A 71 2.19 0.88 -3.88
CA LEU A 71 3.46 1.57 -3.81
C LEU A 71 3.83 1.86 -2.36
N VAL A 72 2.89 2.35 -1.57
CA VAL A 72 3.11 2.58 -0.13
C VAL A 72 3.50 1.28 0.57
N ILE A 73 2.84 0.17 0.26
CA ILE A 73 3.18 -1.15 0.79
C ILE A 73 4.63 -1.54 0.44
N MET A 74 5.00 -1.49 -0.84
CA MET A 74 6.34 -1.90 -1.29
C MET A 74 7.44 -1.03 -0.67
N ARG A 75 7.26 0.29 -0.66
CA ARG A 75 8.23 1.22 -0.08
C ARG A 75 8.34 1.10 1.43
N SER A 76 7.23 0.80 2.11
CA SER A 76 7.23 0.55 3.56
C SER A 76 7.95 -0.76 3.90
N ALA A 77 7.78 -1.81 3.09
CA ALA A 77 8.49 -3.07 3.25
C ALA A 77 10.02 -2.88 3.15
N GLU A 78 10.49 -2.15 2.13
CA GLU A 78 11.92 -1.83 1.95
C GLU A 78 12.51 -1.13 3.20
N LEU A 79 11.78 -0.20 3.81
CA LEU A 79 12.25 0.50 5.01
C LEU A 79 12.13 -0.33 6.28
N CYS A 80 11.08 -1.16 6.40
CA CYS A 80 10.85 -2.10 7.51
C CYS A 80 11.93 -3.19 7.55
N GLU A 81 12.36 -3.74 6.41
CA GLU A 81 13.43 -4.74 6.36
C GLU A 81 14.82 -4.11 6.50
N GLY A 82 15.01 -2.91 5.93
CA GLY A 82 16.34 -2.33 5.77
C GLY A 82 16.83 -1.42 6.90
N SER A 83 16.06 -1.16 7.97
CA SER A 83 16.47 -0.22 9.02
C SER A 83 17.10 -0.90 10.24
N ALA A 84 18.24 -0.36 10.68
CA ALA A 84 18.90 -0.72 11.93
C ALA A 84 18.30 0.00 13.15
N ASP A 85 17.56 1.10 12.92
CA ASP A 85 16.83 1.81 13.95
C ASP A 85 15.48 1.13 14.22
N VAL A 86 15.23 0.79 15.48
CA VAL A 86 14.05 0.02 15.89
C VAL A 86 12.77 0.85 15.74
N GLU A 87 12.81 2.14 16.07
CA GLU A 87 11.63 3.01 16.05
C GLU A 87 11.23 3.33 14.61
N GLU A 88 12.20 3.66 13.75
CA GLU A 88 11.95 3.84 12.31
C GLU A 88 11.38 2.59 11.67
N ARG A 89 11.95 1.43 12.02
CA ARG A 89 11.50 0.14 11.52
C ARG A 89 10.06 -0.14 11.93
N GLU A 90 9.75 -0.04 13.22
CA GLU A 90 8.40 -0.28 13.74
C GLU A 90 7.38 0.63 13.06
N LEU A 91 7.69 1.92 12.91
CA LEU A 91 6.84 2.88 12.24
C LEU A 91 6.62 2.51 10.75
N ALA A 92 7.66 2.12 10.02
CA ALA A 92 7.54 1.66 8.64
C ALA A 92 6.70 0.39 8.52
N CYS A 93 6.89 -0.58 9.41
CA CYS A 93 6.11 -1.81 9.42
C CYS A 93 4.62 -1.54 9.77
N ASP A 94 4.34 -0.58 10.65
CA ASP A 94 2.97 -0.17 10.98
C ASP A 94 2.29 0.55 9.81
N ILE A 95 2.99 1.43 9.08
CA ILE A 95 2.48 2.05 7.85
C ILE A 95 2.15 0.97 6.81
N MET A 96 3.05 -0.02 6.63
CA MET A 96 2.82 -1.15 5.74
C MET A 96 1.55 -1.92 6.13
N ARG A 97 1.37 -2.22 7.42
CA ARG A 97 0.19 -2.91 7.95
C ARG A 97 -1.09 -2.12 7.66
N ASP A 98 -1.08 -0.81 7.87
CA ASP A 98 -2.23 0.05 7.61
C ASP A 98 -2.60 0.10 6.12
N ALA A 99 -1.60 0.23 5.25
CA ALA A 99 -1.80 0.22 3.80
C ALA A 99 -2.34 -1.13 3.31
N LEU A 100 -1.85 -2.24 3.87
CA LEU A 100 -2.39 -3.58 3.64
C LEU A 100 -3.87 -3.65 4.05
N TYR A 101 -4.23 -3.22 5.26
CA TYR A 101 -5.63 -3.19 5.68
C TYR A 101 -6.50 -2.35 4.75
N LEU A 102 -6.02 -1.19 4.31
CA LEU A 102 -6.72 -0.36 3.34
C LEU A 102 -6.93 -1.11 2.01
N ALA A 103 -5.93 -1.84 1.53
CA ALA A 103 -6.03 -2.68 0.34
C ALA A 103 -7.17 -3.71 0.45
N LEU A 104 -7.33 -4.37 1.61
CA LEU A 104 -8.45 -5.31 1.85
C LEU A 104 -9.79 -4.61 1.77
N ILE A 105 -9.90 -3.45 2.40
CA ILE A 105 -11.16 -2.71 2.46
C ILE A 105 -11.55 -2.23 1.06
N VAL A 106 -10.59 -1.72 0.28
CA VAL A 106 -10.79 -1.33 -1.12
C VAL A 106 -11.24 -2.55 -1.95
N ALA A 107 -10.55 -3.68 -1.84
CA ALA A 107 -10.91 -4.92 -2.55
C ALA A 107 -12.32 -5.43 -2.18
N ARG A 108 -12.71 -5.31 -0.90
CA ARG A 108 -14.07 -5.65 -0.43
C ARG A 108 -15.13 -4.72 -1.02
N LYS A 109 -14.84 -3.42 -1.06
CA LYS A 109 -15.81 -2.38 -1.47
C LYS A 109 -16.04 -2.36 -2.97
N PHE A 110 -14.96 -2.43 -3.76
CA PHE A 110 -15.02 -2.22 -5.21
C PHE A 110 -14.93 -3.51 -6.04
N GLY A 111 -14.77 -4.66 -5.38
CA GLY A 111 -14.61 -5.94 -6.04
C GLY A 111 -13.16 -6.18 -6.49
N LYS A 112 -12.87 -7.44 -6.87
CA LYS A 112 -11.54 -8.00 -7.16
C LYS A 112 -10.75 -7.19 -8.22
N ASP A 113 -10.04 -6.15 -7.79
CA ASP A 113 -9.06 -5.49 -8.65
C ASP A 113 -7.81 -6.39 -8.81
N VAL A 114 -7.46 -6.70 -10.06
CA VAL A 114 -6.36 -7.61 -10.38
C VAL A 114 -4.99 -7.04 -9.98
N GLY A 115 -4.84 -5.72 -9.96
CA GLY A 115 -3.61 -5.06 -9.49
C GLY A 115 -3.40 -5.35 -8.01
N ILE A 116 -4.41 -5.07 -7.18
CA ILE A 116 -4.40 -5.36 -5.74
C ILE A 116 -4.11 -6.85 -5.47
N LEU A 117 -4.73 -7.76 -6.24
CA LEU A 117 -4.48 -9.20 -6.15
C LEU A 117 -3.05 -9.62 -6.52
N ASN A 118 -2.43 -8.95 -7.48
CA ASN A 118 -1.05 -9.25 -7.91
C ASN A 118 -0.04 -8.84 -6.83
N ILE A 119 -0.22 -7.69 -6.19
CA ILE A 119 0.64 -7.25 -5.08
C ILE A 119 0.50 -8.18 -3.89
N PHE A 120 -0.71 -8.65 -3.60
CA PHE A 120 -0.92 -9.68 -2.59
C PHE A 120 -0.19 -10.98 -2.93
N SER A 121 -0.20 -11.38 -4.19
CA SER A 121 0.52 -12.58 -4.64
C SER A 121 2.03 -12.41 -4.49
N GLU A 122 2.58 -11.25 -4.82
CA GLU A 122 4.01 -10.94 -4.66
C GLU A 122 4.43 -10.90 -3.18
N LEU A 123 3.62 -10.30 -2.30
CA LEU A 123 3.87 -10.30 -0.86
C LEU A 123 3.82 -11.69 -0.24
N ILE A 124 2.87 -12.53 -0.67
CA ILE A 124 2.76 -13.92 -0.21
C ILE A 124 4.00 -14.71 -0.64
N ILE A 125 4.43 -14.58 -1.90
CA ILE A 125 5.62 -15.26 -2.41
C ILE A 125 6.87 -14.82 -1.65
N LYS A 126 7.04 -13.52 -1.40
CA LYS A 126 8.14 -13.01 -0.57
C LYS A 126 8.09 -13.57 0.85
N SER A 127 6.90 -13.68 1.44
CA SER A 127 6.72 -14.23 2.80
C SER A 127 7.02 -15.74 2.91
N ASP A 128 6.82 -16.50 1.82
CA ASP A 128 7.11 -17.94 1.77
C ASP A 128 8.59 -18.23 1.48
N GLN A 129 9.37 -17.22 1.06
CA GLN A 129 10.79 -17.37 0.68
C GLN A 129 11.79 -16.99 1.78
N GLU A 130 11.36 -16.30 2.86
CA GLU A 130 12.26 -15.86 3.94
C GLU A 130 11.87 -16.38 5.34
N SER A 131 12.90 -16.52 6.19
CA SER A 131 12.83 -16.96 7.58
C SER A 131 11.86 -16.10 8.42
N ILE A 132 11.47 -16.63 9.58
CA ILE A 132 10.47 -16.09 10.51
C ILE A 132 10.80 -14.65 10.94
N ASP A 133 10.46 -13.68 10.09
CA ASP A 133 10.51 -12.25 10.36
C ASP A 133 9.10 -11.67 10.45
N GLY A 134 8.99 -10.49 11.08
CA GLY A 134 7.73 -9.80 11.35
C GLY A 134 6.89 -9.53 10.09
N LEU A 135 7.54 -9.40 8.93
CA LEU A 135 6.89 -9.27 7.62
C LEU A 135 6.19 -10.57 7.18
N SER A 136 6.77 -11.74 7.48
CA SER A 136 6.12 -13.04 7.17
C SER A 136 4.91 -13.30 8.06
N ILE A 137 4.95 -12.84 9.32
CA ILE A 137 3.81 -12.93 10.26
C ILE A 137 2.69 -12.03 9.76
N LEU A 138 3.01 -10.78 9.41
CA LEU A 138 2.04 -9.84 8.86
C LEU A 138 1.44 -10.32 7.54
N ALA A 139 2.28 -10.80 6.62
CA ALA A 139 1.83 -11.37 5.36
C ALA A 139 0.95 -12.61 5.58
N ARG A 140 1.26 -13.48 6.55
CA ARG A 140 0.42 -14.64 6.91
C ARG A 140 -0.91 -14.25 7.53
N GLU A 141 -0.92 -13.36 8.53
CA GLU A 141 -2.14 -12.87 9.17
C GLU A 141 -3.06 -12.19 8.17
N PHE A 142 -2.45 -11.39 7.30
CA PHE A 142 -3.11 -10.71 6.19
C PHE A 142 -3.69 -11.70 5.18
N SER A 143 -2.90 -12.66 4.71
CA SER A 143 -3.33 -13.68 3.75
C SER A 143 -4.46 -14.55 4.29
N SER A 144 -4.41 -14.88 5.58
CA SER A 144 -5.48 -15.63 6.25
C SER A 144 -6.79 -14.84 6.30
N SER A 145 -6.71 -13.52 6.52
CA SER A 145 -7.86 -12.61 6.52
C SER A 145 -8.39 -12.36 5.12
N PHE A 146 -7.50 -12.33 4.12
CA PHE A 146 -7.80 -12.23 2.70
C PHE A 146 -8.53 -13.47 2.18
N ILE A 147 -8.00 -14.68 2.42
CA ILE A 147 -8.64 -15.95 1.99
C ILE A 147 -10.05 -16.10 2.57
N LYS A 148 -10.24 -15.69 3.84
CA LYS A 148 -11.55 -15.69 4.49
C LYS A 148 -12.57 -14.75 3.85
N LEU A 149 -12.15 -13.78 3.04
CA LEU A 149 -13.06 -12.85 2.37
C LEU A 149 -13.62 -13.33 1.05
N PHE A 150 -12.99 -14.35 0.47
CA PHE A 150 -13.37 -14.90 -0.83
C PHE A 150 -13.96 -16.31 -0.70
N ARG A 151 -14.24 -16.77 0.52
CA ARG A 151 -15.01 -17.97 0.86
C ARG A 151 -16.33 -17.55 1.48
#